data_AF-A0A949N7P9-F1
#
_entry.id   AF-A0A949N7P9-F1
#
_cell.length_a   1.000
_cell.length_b   1.000
_cell.length_c   1.000
_cell.angle_alpha   90.00
_cell.angle_beta   90.00
_cell.angle_gamma   90.00
#
_symmetry.space_group_name_H-M   'P 1'
#
loop_
_entity.id
_entity.type
_entity.pdbx_description
1 polymer ?
#
loop_
_entity_poly.entity_id
_entity_poly.type
_entity_poly.pdbx_seq_one_letter_code
_entity_poly.pdbx_strand_id
1 'polypeptide(L)'
;MKSRRRSKDSKVAFDGRKILLVVTGGISAYKSAYLVRMMKRSGAQVRVVMTAAATRFVTPLTFEVLSGNPVQTDIFARREIPAVEHIELATWPDRVVVAPATADFIGSVASGMAGDLPRAVVCATAAPVYMAPAMNDGMWANTAVKRNIDILEKDGRHIIAPGTGDLACGTSGSGRMAEPEEIMAVIERSFEPGPLEGIRFLVTAGRTIEEIDPVRYIS
;
A
#
# COMPACT_ATOMS: atom_id res chain seq x y z
N MET A 1 -42.54 -26.82 -11.64
CA MET A 1 -41.78 -25.96 -12.57
C MET A 1 -40.51 -25.51 -11.86
N LYS A 2 -39.33 -26.03 -12.25
CA LYS A 2 -38.06 -25.86 -11.51
C LYS A 2 -37.60 -24.40 -11.55
N SER A 3 -37.57 -23.76 -10.38
CA SER A 3 -36.94 -22.46 -10.15
C SER A 3 -35.44 -22.60 -10.44
N ARG A 4 -34.96 -21.88 -11.46
CA ARG A 4 -33.54 -21.71 -11.78
C ARG A 4 -32.86 -21.02 -10.58
N ARG A 5 -32.14 -21.79 -9.77
CA ARG A 5 -31.06 -21.25 -8.93
C ARG A 5 -30.10 -20.52 -9.86
N ARG A 6 -30.13 -19.17 -9.85
CA ARG A 6 -29.03 -18.37 -10.37
C ARG A 6 -27.78 -18.81 -9.62
N SER A 7 -26.79 -19.35 -10.32
CA SER A 7 -25.45 -19.52 -9.75
C SER A 7 -24.97 -18.14 -9.31
N LYS A 8 -24.54 -18.04 -8.05
CA LYS A 8 -23.68 -16.92 -7.63
C LYS A 8 -22.36 -17.16 -8.32
N ASP A 9 -22.20 -16.64 -9.54
CA ASP A 9 -20.89 -16.48 -10.14
C ASP A 9 -20.11 -15.58 -9.17
N SER A 10 -19.08 -16.14 -8.56
CA SER A 10 -18.28 -15.50 -7.52
C SER A 10 -17.60 -14.27 -8.10
N LYS A 11 -18.13 -13.08 -7.80
CA LYS A 11 -17.50 -11.81 -8.12
C LYS A 11 -16.11 -11.83 -7.47
N VAL A 12 -15.07 -11.90 -8.30
CA VAL A 12 -13.68 -12.00 -7.85
C VAL A 12 -13.30 -10.66 -7.20
N ALA A 13 -12.88 -10.67 -5.94
CA ALA A 13 -12.82 -9.45 -5.10
C ALA A 13 -11.98 -8.31 -5.71
N PHE A 14 -10.93 -8.65 -6.45
CA PHE A 14 -10.09 -7.66 -7.13
C PHE A 14 -10.28 -7.57 -8.64
N ASP A 15 -11.02 -8.46 -9.32
CA ASP A 15 -11.39 -8.33 -10.74
C ASP A 15 -10.36 -7.61 -11.67
N GLY A 16 -9.08 -8.03 -11.65
CA GLY A 16 -8.01 -7.44 -12.45
C GLY A 16 -7.32 -6.18 -11.90
N ARG A 17 -7.66 -5.70 -10.70
CA ARG A 17 -6.99 -4.57 -10.02
C ARG A 17 -5.49 -4.79 -9.93
N LYS A 18 -4.74 -3.70 -10.09
CA LYS A 18 -3.27 -3.68 -10.06
C LYS A 18 -2.80 -3.32 -8.65
N ILE A 19 -2.11 -4.24 -8.00
CA ILE A 19 -1.58 -4.06 -6.66
C ILE A 19 -0.06 -4.17 -6.72
N LEU A 20 0.62 -3.11 -6.28
CA LEU A 20 2.06 -3.15 -6.06
C LEU A 20 2.33 -3.52 -4.61
N LEU A 21 2.99 -4.65 -4.40
CA LEU A 21 3.47 -5.08 -3.09
C LEU A 21 4.92 -4.65 -2.88
N VAL A 22 5.17 -3.85 -1.86
CA VAL A 22 6.48 -3.47 -1.37
C VAL A 22 6.84 -4.33 -0.17
N VAL A 23 7.91 -5.11 -0.26
CA VAL A 23 8.39 -5.98 0.82
C VAL A 23 9.65 -5.39 1.44
N THR A 24 9.64 -5.14 2.76
CA THR A 24 10.78 -4.55 3.48
C THR A 24 11.45 -5.57 4.43
N GLY A 25 12.62 -5.22 4.98
CA GLY A 25 13.51 -6.15 5.67
C GLY A 25 13.12 -6.48 7.11
N GLY A 26 12.09 -7.30 7.30
CA GLY A 26 11.70 -7.84 8.60
C GLY A 26 11.39 -9.33 8.55
N ILE A 27 11.44 -10.00 9.70
CA ILE A 27 11.20 -11.46 9.79
C ILE A 27 9.83 -11.86 9.22
N SER A 28 8.83 -10.98 9.28
CA SER A 28 7.49 -11.22 8.72
C SER A 28 7.41 -11.14 7.19
N ALA A 29 8.52 -10.92 6.47
CA ALA A 29 8.55 -10.93 5.01
C ALA A 29 8.00 -12.23 4.39
N TYR A 30 8.11 -13.37 5.09
CA TYR A 30 7.51 -14.63 4.62
C TYR A 30 5.97 -14.57 4.54
N LYS A 31 5.32 -13.79 5.42
CA LYS A 31 3.86 -13.61 5.39
C LYS A 31 3.41 -12.92 4.10
N SER A 32 4.25 -12.05 3.56
CA SER A 32 3.99 -11.34 2.30
C SER A 32 3.90 -12.30 1.11
N ALA A 33 4.63 -13.43 1.13
CA ALA A 33 4.50 -14.45 0.09
C ALA A 33 3.09 -15.07 0.09
N TYR A 34 2.55 -15.36 1.28
CA TYR A 34 1.17 -15.83 1.41
C TYR A 34 0.15 -14.75 0.98
N LEU A 35 0.40 -13.48 1.31
CA LEU A 35 -0.41 -12.35 0.86
C LEU A 35 -0.48 -12.25 -0.68
N VAL A 36 0.64 -12.42 -1.40
CA VAL A 36 0.64 -12.46 -2.88
C VAL A 36 -0.27 -13.57 -3.40
N ARG A 37 -0.16 -14.77 -2.81
CA ARG A 37 -0.99 -15.91 -3.21
C ARG A 37 -2.48 -15.62 -3.03
N MET A 38 -2.85 -14.96 -1.93
CA MET A 38 -4.23 -14.53 -1.67
C MET A 38 -4.70 -13.51 -2.70
N MET A 39 -3.94 -12.44 -2.92
CA MET A 39 -4.27 -11.39 -3.91
C MET A 39 -4.46 -11.97 -5.32
N LYS A 40 -3.57 -12.88 -5.76
CA LYS A 40 -3.65 -13.56 -7.05
C LYS A 40 -4.88 -14.46 -7.15
N ARG A 41 -5.21 -15.23 -6.11
CA ARG A 41 -6.44 -16.05 -6.06
C ARG A 41 -7.71 -15.20 -6.12
N SER A 42 -7.66 -14.00 -5.53
CA SER A 42 -8.73 -13.00 -5.60
C SER A 42 -8.68 -12.14 -6.87
N GLY A 43 -7.92 -12.55 -7.90
CA GLY A 43 -7.94 -11.96 -9.24
C GLY A 43 -7.15 -10.66 -9.43
N ALA A 44 -6.30 -10.27 -8.47
CA ALA A 44 -5.43 -9.11 -8.65
C ALA A 44 -4.27 -9.41 -9.61
N GLN A 45 -3.84 -8.38 -10.35
CA GLN A 45 -2.52 -8.32 -10.93
C GLN A 45 -1.56 -7.82 -9.85
N VAL A 46 -0.52 -8.60 -9.53
CA VAL A 46 0.42 -8.27 -8.46
C VAL A 46 1.81 -8.08 -9.05
N ARG A 47 2.41 -6.92 -8.84
CA ARG A 47 3.85 -6.69 -9.02
C ARG A 47 4.50 -6.53 -7.66
N VAL A 48 5.75 -6.95 -7.53
CA VAL A 48 6.45 -6.95 -6.25
C VAL A 48 7.77 -6.20 -6.39
N VAL A 49 8.05 -5.33 -5.42
CA VAL A 49 9.35 -4.68 -5.24
C VAL A 49 9.87 -5.00 -3.85
N MET A 50 11.18 -5.19 -3.73
CA MET A 50 11.80 -5.58 -2.46
C MET A 50 12.95 -4.66 -2.12
N THR A 51 13.10 -4.33 -0.84
CA THR A 51 14.36 -3.71 -0.38
C THR A 51 15.47 -4.75 -0.35
N ALA A 52 16.73 -4.31 -0.42
CA ALA A 52 17.87 -5.21 -0.28
C ALA A 52 17.86 -6.00 1.04
N ALA A 53 17.30 -5.43 2.11
CA ALA A 53 17.15 -6.13 3.38
C ALA A 53 16.09 -7.25 3.32
N ALA A 54 15.00 -7.05 2.57
CA ALA A 54 13.95 -8.06 2.41
C ALA A 54 14.45 -9.33 1.69
N THR A 55 15.33 -9.16 0.69
CA THR A 55 15.88 -10.28 -0.08
C THR A 55 16.73 -11.24 0.77
N ARG A 56 17.20 -10.80 1.94
CA ARG A 56 17.92 -11.64 2.92
C ARG A 56 17.01 -12.53 3.76
N PHE A 57 15.71 -12.22 3.84
CA PHE A 57 14.73 -13.04 4.56
C PHE A 57 13.99 -13.99 3.62
N VAL A 58 13.58 -13.49 2.45
CA VAL A 58 12.89 -14.27 1.42
C VAL A 58 13.46 -13.88 0.08
N THR A 59 13.78 -14.85 -0.77
CA THR A 59 14.39 -14.57 -2.07
C THR A 59 13.36 -13.99 -3.06
N PRO A 60 13.78 -13.11 -3.99
CA PRO A 60 12.91 -12.60 -5.07
C PRO A 60 12.20 -13.71 -5.85
N LEU A 61 12.89 -14.83 -6.12
CA LEU A 61 12.34 -15.98 -6.85
C LEU A 61 11.00 -16.47 -6.29
N THR A 62 10.83 -16.45 -4.96
CA THR A 62 9.56 -16.83 -4.32
C THR A 62 8.41 -15.95 -4.82
N PHE A 63 8.63 -14.64 -4.85
CA PHE A 63 7.64 -13.67 -5.29
C PHE A 63 7.43 -13.67 -6.80
N GLU A 64 8.47 -13.96 -7.59
CA GLU A 64 8.35 -14.11 -9.04
C GLU A 64 7.41 -15.25 -9.41
N VAL A 65 7.63 -16.43 -8.80
CA VAL A 65 6.79 -17.61 -9.03
C VAL A 65 5.35 -17.38 -8.56
N LEU A 66 5.15 -16.75 -7.40
CA LEU A 66 3.81 -16.52 -6.85
C LEU A 66 3.04 -15.42 -7.60
N SER A 67 3.71 -14.34 -7.99
CA SER A 67 3.07 -13.21 -8.69
C SER A 67 2.92 -13.43 -10.19
N GLY A 68 3.81 -14.24 -10.78
CA GLY A 68 3.95 -14.42 -12.23
C GLY A 68 4.59 -13.22 -12.92
N ASN A 69 5.25 -12.32 -12.18
CA ASN A 69 5.91 -11.12 -12.70
C ASN A 69 7.35 -11.03 -12.16
N PRO A 70 8.28 -10.41 -12.90
CA PRO A 70 9.62 -10.12 -12.39
C PRO A 70 9.57 -9.28 -11.11
N VAL A 71 10.46 -9.58 -10.17
CA VAL A 71 10.59 -8.83 -8.92
C VAL A 71 11.73 -7.85 -9.05
N GLN A 72 11.47 -6.58 -8.74
CA GLN A 72 12.49 -5.54 -8.85
C GLN A 72 13.08 -5.20 -7.48
N THR A 73 14.40 -5.08 -7.42
CA THR A 73 15.14 -4.89 -6.16
C THR A 73 16.13 -3.72 -6.19
N ASP A 74 16.44 -3.20 -7.37
CA ASP A 74 17.48 -2.18 -7.57
C ASP A 74 16.99 -1.12 -8.56
N ILE A 75 17.20 0.14 -8.21
CA ILE A 75 16.83 1.32 -9.01
C ILE A 75 17.73 1.49 -10.24
N PHE A 76 18.92 0.87 -10.24
CA PHE A 76 19.91 0.95 -11.31
C PHE A 76 20.03 -0.35 -12.12
N ALA A 77 19.10 -1.28 -11.95
CA ALA A 77 19.11 -2.53 -12.71
C ALA A 77 19.11 -2.24 -14.23
N ARG A 78 20.15 -2.69 -14.94
CA ARG A 78 20.26 -2.49 -16.39
C ARG A 78 19.20 -3.31 -17.12
N ARG A 79 18.33 -2.64 -17.89
CA ARG A 79 17.38 -3.26 -18.82
C ARG A 79 17.51 -2.64 -20.20
N GLU A 80 17.08 -3.37 -21.23
CA GLU A 80 17.24 -3.02 -22.64
C GLU A 80 16.52 -1.73 -23.04
N ILE A 81 15.53 -1.29 -22.26
CA ILE A 81 14.77 -0.06 -22.48
C ILE A 81 15.06 0.90 -21.31
N PRO A 82 15.58 2.12 -21.55
CA PRO A 82 15.74 3.15 -20.53
C PRO A 82 14.37 3.77 -20.19
N ALA A 83 13.51 2.99 -19.54
CA ALA A 83 12.34 3.53 -18.85
C ALA A 83 12.77 3.96 -17.46
N VAL A 84 12.22 5.07 -16.96
CA VAL A 84 12.38 5.49 -15.57
C VAL A 84 11.56 4.52 -14.70
N GLU A 85 12.15 3.37 -14.36
CA GLU A 85 11.47 2.19 -13.81
C GLU A 85 10.67 2.49 -12.53
N HIS A 86 11.19 3.37 -11.66
CA HIS A 86 10.47 3.79 -10.46
C HIS A 86 9.19 4.60 -10.78
N ILE A 87 9.14 5.34 -11.90
CA ILE A 87 7.92 6.05 -12.34
C ILE A 87 6.91 5.10 -12.97
N GLU A 88 7.36 4.12 -13.77
CA GLU A 88 6.46 3.10 -14.30
C GLU A 88 5.80 2.33 -13.15
N LEU A 89 6.60 1.86 -12.19
CA LEU A 89 6.07 1.18 -11.01
C LEU A 89 5.22 2.07 -10.11
N ALA A 90 5.52 3.37 -10.01
CA ALA A 90 4.74 4.30 -9.20
C ALA A 90 3.38 4.63 -9.82
N THR A 91 3.27 4.58 -11.16
CA THR A 91 2.04 4.93 -11.90
C THR A 91 1.19 3.72 -12.28
N TRP A 92 1.76 2.52 -12.28
CA TRP A 92 1.06 1.28 -12.62
C TRP A 92 -0.05 0.84 -11.64
N PRO A 93 0.12 0.91 -10.30
CA PRO A 93 -0.83 0.30 -9.38
C PRO A 93 -2.07 1.15 -9.12
N ASP A 94 -3.20 0.47 -8.89
CA ASP A 94 -4.38 1.09 -8.29
C ASP A 94 -4.19 1.26 -6.77
N ARG A 95 -3.42 0.36 -6.14
CA ARG A 95 -3.08 0.36 -4.70
C ARG A 95 -1.65 -0.08 -4.47
N VAL A 96 -0.99 0.54 -3.51
CA VAL A 96 0.33 0.12 -3.03
C VAL A 96 0.19 -0.45 -1.63
N VAL A 97 0.80 -1.60 -1.39
CA VAL A 97 0.79 -2.28 -0.09
C VAL A 97 2.23 -2.47 0.36
N VAL A 98 2.61 -1.90 1.50
CA VAL A 98 3.91 -2.09 2.13
C VAL A 98 3.75 -3.11 3.26
N ALA A 99 4.26 -4.32 3.04
CA ALA A 99 4.04 -5.45 3.93
C ALA A 99 5.25 -6.40 3.89
N PRO A 100 6.00 -6.55 5.00
CA PRO A 100 5.96 -5.69 6.18
C PRO A 100 6.45 -4.27 5.89
N ALA A 101 5.98 -3.30 6.67
CA ALA A 101 6.55 -1.95 6.77
C ALA A 101 7.43 -1.86 8.03
N THR A 102 8.75 -1.96 7.85
CA THR A 102 9.72 -1.81 8.95
C THR A 102 9.80 -0.36 9.44
N ALA A 103 10.25 -0.16 10.69
CA ALA A 103 10.43 1.18 11.26
C ALA A 103 11.37 2.06 10.42
N ASP A 104 12.43 1.47 9.86
CA ASP A 104 13.38 2.15 8.96
C ASP A 104 12.70 2.65 7.68
N PHE A 105 11.88 1.80 7.05
CA PHE A 105 11.12 2.18 5.87
C PHE A 105 10.11 3.29 6.18
N ILE A 106 9.35 3.14 7.28
CA ILE A 106 8.39 4.15 7.76
C ILE A 106 9.08 5.49 8.00
N GLY A 107 10.21 5.51 8.72
CA GLY A 107 10.93 6.75 9.01
C GLY A 107 11.52 7.41 7.76
N SER A 108 12.03 6.60 6.83
CA SER A 108 12.53 7.10 5.55
C SER A 108 11.43 7.76 4.73
N VAL A 109 10.30 7.08 4.54
CA VAL A 109 9.18 7.61 3.73
C VAL A 109 8.55 8.83 4.39
N ALA A 110 8.38 8.83 5.72
CA ALA A 110 7.86 9.99 6.46
C ALA A 110 8.76 11.23 6.32
N SER A 111 10.05 11.02 6.04
CA SER A 111 11.03 12.09 5.85
C SER A 111 11.29 12.40 4.36
N GLY A 112 10.54 11.78 3.42
CA GLY A 112 10.74 11.96 1.99
C GLY A 112 12.05 11.35 1.43
N MET A 113 12.68 10.42 2.15
CA MET A 113 13.94 9.80 1.72
C MET A 113 13.69 8.66 0.72
N ALA A 114 14.12 8.87 -0.53
CA ALA A 114 13.94 7.95 -1.66
C ALA A 114 15.24 7.23 -2.08
N GLY A 115 16.01 6.70 -1.12
CA GLY A 115 17.36 6.17 -1.35
C GLY A 115 17.47 4.81 -2.06
N ASP A 116 16.37 4.10 -2.25
CA ASP A 116 16.31 2.84 -3.00
C ASP A 116 15.01 2.74 -3.81
N LEU A 117 14.91 1.74 -4.70
CA LEU A 117 13.77 1.58 -5.60
C LEU A 117 12.42 1.54 -4.85
N PRO A 118 12.22 0.70 -3.81
CA PRO A 118 10.95 0.68 -3.10
C PRO A 118 10.56 2.02 -2.45
N ARG A 119 11.51 2.72 -1.81
CA ARG A 119 11.23 4.04 -1.23
C ARG A 119 10.91 5.07 -2.31
N ALA A 120 11.68 5.09 -3.40
CA ALA A 120 11.44 5.99 -4.53
C ALA A 120 10.04 5.80 -5.14
N VAL A 121 9.61 4.55 -5.32
CA VAL A 121 8.27 4.23 -5.83
C VAL A 121 7.18 4.71 -4.87
N VAL A 122 7.32 4.47 -3.57
CA VAL A 122 6.33 4.91 -2.57
C VAL A 122 6.28 6.44 -2.46
N CYS A 123 7.41 7.13 -2.58
CA CYS A 123 7.44 8.60 -2.60
C CYS A 123 6.84 9.19 -3.89
N ALA A 124 6.98 8.52 -5.03
CA ALA A 124 6.51 9.01 -6.32
C ALA A 124 5.05 8.64 -6.67
N THR A 125 4.49 7.61 -6.04
CA THR A 125 3.15 7.11 -6.40
C THR A 125 2.03 8.05 -5.96
N ALA A 126 1.07 8.26 -6.86
CA ALA A 126 -0.21 8.90 -6.57
C ALA A 126 -1.28 7.91 -6.08
N ALA A 127 -1.02 6.60 -6.16
CA ALA A 127 -1.95 5.58 -5.71
C ALA A 127 -2.03 5.58 -4.17
N PRO A 128 -3.20 5.26 -3.57
CA PRO A 128 -3.31 5.07 -2.13
C PRO A 128 -2.34 4.00 -1.62
N VAL A 129 -1.59 4.33 -0.58
CA VAL A 129 -0.57 3.46 0.03
C VAL A 129 -1.05 2.96 1.37
N TYR A 130 -1.00 1.64 1.56
CA TYR A 130 -1.34 0.94 2.78
C TYR A 130 -0.08 0.33 3.37
N MET A 131 0.23 0.61 4.63
CA MET A 131 1.43 0.10 5.29
C MET A 131 1.02 -0.80 6.44
N ALA A 132 1.54 -2.02 6.49
CA ALA A 132 1.35 -2.98 7.58
C ALA A 132 2.64 -3.01 8.43
N PRO A 133 2.73 -2.24 9.53
CA PRO A 133 3.93 -2.15 10.33
C PRO A 133 4.32 -3.50 10.94
N ALA A 134 5.61 -3.76 10.99
CA ALA A 134 6.14 -4.96 11.64
C ALA A 134 7.47 -4.65 12.32
N MET A 135 7.49 -4.69 13.64
CA MET A 135 8.67 -4.38 14.46
C MET A 135 8.50 -4.91 15.89
N ASN A 136 9.59 -4.90 16.65
CA ASN A 136 9.54 -5.19 18.09
C ASN A 136 8.66 -4.16 18.83
N ASP A 137 8.08 -4.55 19.97
CA ASP A 137 7.21 -3.71 20.81
C ASP A 137 7.88 -2.42 21.29
N GLY A 138 9.15 -2.47 21.69
CA GLY A 138 9.93 -1.29 22.05
C GLY A 138 10.12 -0.33 20.88
N MET A 139 10.30 -0.86 19.65
CA MET A 139 10.33 -0.04 18.45
C MET A 139 8.97 0.57 18.14
N TRP A 140 7.89 -0.19 18.28
CA TRP A 140 6.52 0.29 18.08
C TRP A 140 6.13 1.37 19.08
N ALA A 141 6.58 1.25 20.34
CA ALA A 141 6.37 2.22 21.39
C ALA A 141 7.22 3.50 21.23
N ASN A 142 8.26 3.47 20.40
CA ASN A 142 9.22 4.56 20.24
C ASN A 142 8.55 5.84 19.72
N THR A 143 8.83 6.97 20.39
CA THR A 143 8.27 8.28 20.06
C THR A 143 8.55 8.72 18.62
N ALA A 144 9.74 8.40 18.07
CA ALA A 144 10.07 8.73 16.69
C ALA A 144 9.22 7.93 15.70
N VAL A 145 8.99 6.64 15.97
CA VAL A 145 8.14 5.79 15.13
C VAL A 145 6.70 6.28 15.16
N LYS A 146 6.15 6.57 16.36
CA LYS A 146 4.80 7.14 16.49
C LYS A 146 4.65 8.45 15.73
N ARG A 147 5.61 9.37 15.88
CA ARG A 147 5.61 10.64 15.13
C ARG A 147 5.63 10.42 13.61
N ASN A 148 6.42 9.47 13.13
CA ASN A 148 6.50 9.17 11.70
C ASN A 148 5.19 8.56 11.17
N ILE A 149 4.55 7.69 11.95
CA ILE A 149 3.21 7.14 11.65
C ILE A 149 2.20 8.28 11.56
N ASP A 150 2.17 9.18 12.56
CA ASP A 150 1.25 10.32 12.58
C ASP A 150 1.45 11.25 11.37
N ILE A 151 2.70 11.46 10.93
CA ILE A 151 3.01 12.24 9.72
C ILE A 151 2.43 11.53 8.48
N LEU A 152 2.71 10.24 8.32
CA LEU A 152 2.24 9.49 7.17
C LEU A 152 0.70 9.43 7.09
N GLU A 153 0.02 9.28 8.23
CA GLU A 153 -1.44 9.32 8.27
C GLU A 153 -1.99 10.69 7.85
N LYS A 154 -1.37 11.79 8.31
CA LYS A 154 -1.72 13.16 7.88
C LYS A 154 -1.46 13.39 6.39
N ASP A 155 -0.44 12.74 5.84
CA ASP A 155 -0.12 12.76 4.41
C ASP A 155 -1.03 11.83 3.58
N GLY A 156 -2.06 11.23 4.19
CA GLY A 156 -3.05 10.39 3.51
C GLY A 156 -2.61 8.95 3.28
N ARG A 157 -1.55 8.48 3.95
CA ARG A 157 -1.14 7.08 3.95
C ARG A 157 -1.98 6.30 4.96
N HIS A 158 -2.32 5.05 4.65
CA HIS A 158 -3.16 4.22 5.50
C HIS A 158 -2.32 3.24 6.30
N ILE A 159 -2.41 3.28 7.63
CA ILE A 159 -1.68 2.37 8.50
C ILE A 159 -2.59 1.22 8.93
N ILE A 160 -2.19 -0.01 8.60
CA ILE A 160 -2.85 -1.24 9.04
C ILE A 160 -2.23 -1.63 10.37
N ALA A 161 -2.94 -1.37 11.48
CA ALA A 161 -2.41 -1.56 12.82
C ALA A 161 -1.84 -2.98 13.03
N PRO A 162 -0.68 -3.11 13.70
CA PRO A 162 -0.10 -4.41 13.99
C PRO A 162 -0.98 -5.19 14.98
N GLY A 163 -0.95 -6.52 14.87
CA GLY A 163 -1.54 -7.40 15.86
C GLY A 163 -0.77 -7.43 17.18
N THR A 164 -1.38 -8.03 18.19
CA THR A 164 -0.74 -8.40 19.46
C THR A 164 -0.42 -9.89 19.49
N GLY A 165 0.71 -10.27 20.08
CA GLY A 165 1.09 -11.68 20.25
C GLY A 165 2.58 -11.87 20.46
N ASP A 166 3.03 -13.11 20.39
CA ASP A 166 4.45 -13.46 20.57
C ASP A 166 5.31 -12.86 19.45
N LEU A 167 6.33 -12.12 19.86
CA LEU A 167 7.34 -11.52 19.00
C LEU A 167 8.55 -12.44 18.88
N ALA A 168 9.33 -12.28 17.81
CA ALA A 168 10.51 -13.12 17.55
C ALA A 168 11.58 -13.06 18.65
N CYS A 169 11.54 -12.04 19.53
CA CYS A 169 12.41 -11.89 20.70
C CYS A 169 11.93 -12.66 21.94
N GLY A 170 10.80 -13.38 21.87
CA GLY A 170 10.25 -14.15 23.00
C GLY A 170 9.40 -13.33 23.99
N THR A 171 9.09 -12.07 23.66
CA THR A 171 8.15 -11.23 24.42
C THR A 171 6.77 -11.22 23.75
N SER A 172 5.72 -11.06 24.54
CA SER A 172 4.36 -10.82 24.02
C SER A 172 4.10 -9.32 23.99
N GLY A 173 3.74 -8.76 22.83
CA GLY A 173 3.60 -7.32 22.67
C GLY A 173 2.88 -6.92 21.38
N SER A 174 2.61 -5.61 21.24
CA SER A 174 2.10 -5.02 20.00
C SER A 174 3.26 -4.75 19.03
N GLY A 175 3.06 -4.96 17.73
CA GLY A 175 4.11 -4.75 16.72
C GLY A 175 4.29 -5.92 15.75
N ARG A 176 3.61 -7.04 16.00
CA ARG A 176 3.52 -8.15 15.04
C ARG A 176 2.76 -7.69 13.81
N MET A 177 3.31 -7.91 12.61
CA MET A 177 2.61 -7.63 11.36
C MET A 177 1.20 -8.25 11.40
N ALA A 178 0.18 -7.45 11.08
CA ALA A 178 -1.18 -7.91 10.89
C ALA A 178 -1.22 -9.19 10.03
N GLU A 179 -2.18 -10.07 10.30
CA GLU A 179 -2.29 -11.30 9.52
C GLU A 179 -2.61 -10.98 8.05
N PRO A 180 -2.10 -11.78 7.10
CA PRO A 180 -2.37 -11.56 5.68
C PRO A 180 -3.87 -11.42 5.36
N GLU A 181 -4.74 -12.14 6.07
CA GLU A 181 -6.19 -12.04 5.97
C GLU A 181 -6.73 -10.67 6.40
N GLU A 182 -6.18 -10.08 7.45
CA GLU A 182 -6.56 -8.75 7.95
C GLU A 182 -6.13 -7.67 6.95
N ILE A 183 -4.89 -7.78 6.44
CA ILE A 183 -4.37 -6.90 5.39
C ILE A 183 -5.25 -7.00 4.16
N MET A 184 -5.52 -8.23 3.70
CA MET A 184 -6.38 -8.49 2.55
C MET A 184 -7.75 -7.82 2.69
N ALA A 185 -8.40 -7.98 3.85
CA ALA A 185 -9.71 -7.39 4.09
C ALA A 185 -9.68 -5.85 4.05
N VAL A 186 -8.60 -5.21 4.53
CA VAL A 186 -8.43 -3.74 4.38
C VAL A 186 -8.28 -3.35 2.92
N ILE A 187 -7.48 -4.08 2.14
CA ILE A 187 -7.26 -3.77 0.73
C ILE A 187 -8.52 -4.01 -0.10
N GLU A 188 -9.27 -5.09 0.15
CA GLU A 188 -10.58 -5.34 -0.49
C GLU A 188 -11.55 -4.19 -0.24
N ARG A 189 -11.72 -3.78 1.02
CA ARG A 189 -12.56 -2.64 1.39
C ARG A 189 -12.11 -1.33 0.74
N SER A 190 -10.80 -1.16 0.48
CA SER A 190 -10.31 0.05 -0.17
C SER A 190 -10.81 0.24 -1.61
N PHE A 191 -11.27 -0.83 -2.26
CA PHE A 191 -11.86 -0.78 -3.59
C PHE A 191 -13.39 -0.69 -3.56
N GLU A 192 -13.99 -0.73 -2.38
CA GLU A 192 -15.43 -0.52 -2.26
C GLU A 192 -15.77 0.92 -2.67
N PRO A 193 -16.90 1.09 -3.35
CA PRO A 193 -17.50 2.39 -3.60
C PRO A 193 -17.48 3.29 -2.37
N GLY A 194 -16.95 4.50 -2.52
CA GLY A 194 -17.13 5.53 -1.51
C GLY A 194 -18.62 5.89 -1.35
N PRO A 195 -19.01 6.54 -0.24
CA PRO A 195 -20.40 6.92 0.00
C PRO A 195 -20.99 7.86 -1.07
N LEU A 196 -20.14 8.49 -1.88
CA LEU A 196 -20.51 9.39 -2.97
C LEU A 196 -20.46 8.72 -4.36
N GLU A 197 -20.21 7.42 -4.46
CA GLU A 197 -20.18 6.74 -5.76
C GLU A 197 -21.55 6.85 -6.47
N GLY A 198 -21.52 7.19 -7.76
CA GLY A 198 -22.72 7.38 -8.57
C GLY A 198 -23.46 8.70 -8.31
N ILE A 199 -23.03 9.50 -7.33
CA ILE A 199 -23.61 10.81 -7.06
C ILE A 199 -22.93 11.85 -7.96
N ARG A 200 -23.73 12.54 -8.78
CA ARG A 200 -23.29 13.74 -9.51
C ARG A 200 -23.60 14.96 -8.67
N PHE A 201 -22.59 15.78 -8.40
CA PHE A 201 -22.76 17.03 -7.67
C PHE A 201 -22.09 18.19 -8.42
N LEU A 202 -22.72 19.36 -8.35
CA LEU A 202 -22.20 20.62 -8.84
C LEU A 202 -21.66 21.39 -7.63
N VAL A 203 -20.38 21.75 -7.65
CA VAL A 203 -19.77 22.60 -6.63
C VAL A 203 -19.63 24.01 -7.18
N THR A 204 -20.37 24.96 -6.61
CA THR A 204 -20.13 26.39 -6.80
C THR A 204 -19.37 26.89 -5.56
N ALA A 205 -18.12 27.32 -5.74
CA ALA A 205 -17.28 27.83 -4.67
C ALA A 205 -16.75 29.22 -5.04
N GLY A 206 -16.69 30.11 -4.05
CA GLY A 206 -16.37 31.53 -4.23
C GLY A 206 -17.42 32.43 -3.59
N ARG A 207 -17.03 33.67 -3.28
CA ARG A 207 -17.97 34.69 -2.82
C ARG A 207 -18.78 35.22 -4.00
N THR A 208 -20.02 35.62 -3.76
CA THR A 208 -20.77 36.43 -4.72
C THR A 208 -20.16 37.83 -4.76
N ILE A 209 -20.09 38.45 -5.93
CA ILE A 209 -19.73 39.86 -6.09
C ILE A 209 -20.81 40.48 -6.97
N GLU A 210 -21.57 41.43 -6.42
CA GLU A 210 -22.49 42.27 -7.18
C GLU A 210 -21.88 43.66 -7.37
N GLU A 211 -21.64 44.04 -8.62
CA GLU A 211 -21.10 45.35 -8.97
C GLU A 211 -22.15 46.46 -8.78
N ILE A 212 -21.77 47.52 -8.07
CA ILE A 212 -22.56 48.77 -7.98
C ILE A 212 -22.12 49.73 -9.09
N ASP A 213 -20.81 49.84 -9.30
CA ASP A 213 -20.16 50.64 -10.34
C ASP A 213 -18.74 50.07 -10.61
N PRO A 214 -17.92 50.64 -11.53
CA PRO A 214 -16.60 50.10 -11.89
C PRO A 214 -15.59 49.94 -10.74
N VAL A 215 -15.87 50.49 -9.55
CA VAL A 215 -14.98 50.48 -8.38
C VAL A 215 -15.62 49.80 -7.17
N ARG A 216 -16.95 49.92 -7.00
CA ARG A 216 -17.67 49.46 -5.81
C ARG A 216 -18.47 48.19 -6.08
N TYR A 217 -18.47 47.28 -5.11
CA TYR A 217 -19.26 46.06 -5.15
C TYR A 217 -19.77 45.65 -3.75
N ILE A 218 -20.76 44.76 -3.72
CA ILE A 218 -21.26 44.06 -2.54
C ILE A 218 -20.78 42.60 -2.63
N SER A 219 -20.23 42.04 -1.55
CA SER A 219 -19.83 40.63 -1.48
C SER A 219 -20.24 39.95 -0.19
#